data_AF-A0A1F3WTE1-F1
#
_entry.id   AF-A0A1F3WTE1-F1
#
_cell.length_a   1.000
_cell.length_b   1.000
_cell.length_c   1.000
_cell.angle_alpha   90.00
_cell.angle_beta   90.00
_cell.angle_gamma   90.00
#
_symmetry.space_group_name_H-M   'P 1'
#
loop_
_entity.id
_entity.type
_entity.pdbx_description
1 polymer ?
#
loop_
_entity_poly.entity_id
_entity_poly.type
_entity_poly.pdbx_seq_one_letter_code
_entity_poly.pdbx_strand_id
1 'polypeptide(L)'
;MKKVGVQTNENGILYLNLPKGRYAIRELFKDCTFAEFVEKNPPQSGSYLIPSPDSDCYKNWWESNLGEFEITDPASTQLFMWGTGSRCFTGINPCVEYYGPYPP
;
A
#
# COMPACT_ATOMS: atom_id res chain seq x y z
N MET A 1 12.00 11.04 -10.10
CA MET A 1 10.59 11.39 -9.80
C MET A 1 10.54 12.15 -8.49
N LYS A 2 9.76 13.23 -8.42
CA LYS A 2 9.55 13.99 -7.17
C LYS A 2 8.50 13.27 -6.33
N LYS A 3 8.80 12.96 -5.07
CA LYS A 3 7.86 12.39 -4.09
C LYS A 3 7.43 13.47 -3.11
N VAL A 4 6.17 13.42 -2.67
CA VAL A 4 5.62 14.33 -1.67
C VAL A 4 4.84 13.49 -0.66
N GLY A 5 5.18 13.63 0.62
CA GLY A 5 4.43 13.01 1.71
C GLY A 5 3.13 13.75 1.94
N VAL A 6 2.02 13.02 2.00
CA VAL A 6 0.68 13.56 2.19
C VAL A 6 -0.09 12.69 3.19
N GLN A 7 -1.07 13.27 3.86
CA GLN A 7 -1.88 12.59 4.88
C GLN A 7 -3.36 12.86 4.64
N THR A 8 -4.20 11.84 4.83
CA THR A 8 -5.64 11.99 4.81
C THR A 8 -6.13 12.72 6.06
N ASN A 9 -7.29 13.36 5.97
CA ASN A 9 -7.99 13.86 7.15
C ASN A 9 -8.63 12.72 7.96
N GLU A 10 -9.36 13.08 9.01
CA GLU A 10 -10.09 12.15 9.91
C GLU A 10 -11.14 11.29 9.20
N ASN A 11 -11.63 11.72 8.02
CA ASN A 11 -12.60 10.99 7.21
C ASN A 11 -11.93 10.15 6.11
N GLY A 12 -10.59 10.04 6.10
CA GLY A 12 -9.86 9.30 5.06
C GLY A 12 -9.78 10.03 3.71
N ILE A 13 -10.09 11.32 3.65
CA ILE A 13 -10.09 12.11 2.41
C ILE A 13 -8.74 12.83 2.24
N LEU A 14 -8.20 12.79 1.03
CA LEU A 14 -7.00 13.50 0.63
C LEU A 14 -7.34 14.65 -0.34
N TYR A 15 -6.98 15.89 0.03
CA TYR A 15 -7.16 17.07 -0.82
C TYR A 15 -5.82 17.48 -1.42
N LEU A 16 -5.72 17.47 -2.75
CA LEU A 16 -4.50 17.84 -3.48
C LEU A 16 -4.80 18.91 -4.52
N ASN A 17 -3.95 19.94 -4.58
CA ASN A 17 -3.92 20.88 -5.70
C ASN A 17 -2.77 20.50 -6.62
N LEU A 18 -3.08 19.87 -7.75
CA LEU A 18 -2.08 19.30 -8.67
C LEU A 18 -2.20 19.93 -10.06
N PRO A 19 -1.07 20.25 -10.72
CA PRO A 19 -1.09 20.63 -12.12
C PRO A 19 -1.49 19.42 -12.99
N LYS A 20 -1.83 19.69 -14.25
CA LYS A 20 -2.11 18.65 -15.25
C LYS A 20 -0.96 17.64 -15.31
N GLY A 21 -1.27 16.34 -15.25
CA GLY A 21 -0.27 15.29 -15.27
C GLY A 21 -0.76 13.96 -14.72
N ARG A 22 0.12 12.95 -14.79
CA ARG A 22 -0.12 11.60 -14.27
C ARG A 22 0.54 11.43 -12.92
N TYR A 23 -0.21 10.86 -11.98
CA TYR A 23 0.19 10.70 -10.60
C TYR A 23 -0.10 9.30 -10.13
N ALA A 24 0.67 8.87 -9.14
CA ALA A 24 0.45 7.64 -8.42
C ALA A 24 0.52 7.92 -6.93
N ILE A 25 -0.34 7.26 -6.16
CA ILE A 25 -0.29 7.23 -4.70
C ILE A 25 0.33 5.91 -4.30
N ARG A 26 1.30 5.99 -3.40
CA ARG A 26 2.00 4.83 -2.85
C ARG A 26 2.11 5.02 -1.35
N GLU A 27 1.97 3.93 -0.62
CA GLU A 27 2.09 3.95 0.84
C GLU A 27 3.53 4.24 1.26
N LEU A 28 3.72 5.08 2.29
CA LEU A 28 5.04 5.54 2.73
C LEU A 28 5.96 4.39 3.16
N PHE A 29 5.42 3.30 3.71
CA PHE A 29 6.24 2.15 4.11
C PHE A 29 6.85 1.40 2.91
N LYS A 30 6.36 1.63 1.69
CA LYS A 30 6.94 1.11 0.44
C LYS A 30 8.03 2.04 -0.12
N ASP A 31 8.41 3.12 0.58
CA ASP A 31 9.50 4.03 0.21
C ASP A 31 10.88 3.52 0.70
N CYS A 32 11.22 2.32 0.25
CA CYS A 32 12.49 1.66 0.48
C CYS A 32 12.77 0.72 -0.71
N THR A 33 13.75 -0.16 -0.61
CA THR A 33 13.91 -1.32 -1.51
C THR A 33 13.08 -2.49 -1.01
N PHE A 34 12.76 -3.45 -1.89
CA PHE A 34 12.04 -4.66 -1.47
C PHE A 34 12.82 -5.44 -0.41
N ALA A 35 14.16 -5.52 -0.54
CA ALA A 35 15.02 -6.18 0.44
C ALA A 35 14.94 -5.51 1.83
N GLU A 36 15.06 -4.17 1.90
CA GLU A 36 14.90 -3.42 3.15
C GLU A 36 13.49 -3.58 3.74
N PHE A 37 12.47 -3.66 2.89
CA PHE A 37 11.10 -3.86 3.33
C PHE A 37 10.90 -5.23 3.98
N VAL A 38 11.42 -6.30 3.36
CA VAL A 38 11.40 -7.68 3.90
C VAL A 38 12.16 -7.75 5.23
N GLU A 39 13.33 -7.11 5.31
CA GLU A 39 14.14 -7.08 6.54
C GLU A 39 13.42 -6.36 7.70
N LYS A 40 12.74 -5.24 7.40
CA LYS A 40 11.98 -4.47 8.41
C LYS A 40 10.66 -5.13 8.82
N ASN A 41 10.12 -6.01 7.98
CA ASN A 41 8.83 -6.67 8.20
C ASN A 41 9.01 -8.19 8.13
N PRO A 42 9.84 -8.77 9.02
CA PRO A 42 10.05 -10.21 9.03
C PRO A 42 8.73 -10.92 9.34
N PRO A 43 8.53 -12.14 8.82
CA PRO A 43 7.38 -12.93 9.20
C PRO A 43 7.38 -13.17 10.71
N GLN A 44 6.24 -12.96 11.35
CA GLN A 44 6.11 -13.18 12.79
C GLN A 44 5.97 -14.68 13.09
N SER A 45 6.52 -15.16 14.21
CA SER A 45 6.43 -16.57 14.61
C SER A 45 4.96 -16.98 14.80
N GLY A 46 4.54 -18.12 14.22
CA GLY A 46 3.15 -18.58 14.27
C GLY A 46 2.31 -18.26 13.04
N SER A 47 2.90 -17.68 11.99
CA SER A 47 2.25 -17.58 10.68
C SER A 47 2.22 -18.95 10.00
N TYR A 48 1.01 -19.45 9.73
CA TYR A 48 0.82 -20.81 9.18
C TYR A 48 1.06 -20.88 7.67
N LEU A 49 0.97 -19.75 6.97
CA LEU A 49 1.17 -19.67 5.52
C LEU A 49 1.87 -18.35 5.20
N ILE A 50 3.20 -18.39 5.22
CA ILE A 50 4.04 -17.35 4.61
C ILE A 50 4.40 -17.91 3.24
N PRO A 51 3.74 -17.52 2.14
CA PRO A 51 4.38 -17.71 0.85
C PRO A 51 5.75 -17.02 0.96
N SER A 52 6.80 -17.71 0.52
CA SER A 52 8.20 -17.27 0.65
C SER A 52 8.32 -15.74 0.52
N PRO A 53 9.21 -15.05 1.27
CA PRO A 53 9.52 -13.64 1.01
C PRO A 53 9.87 -13.36 -0.47
N ASP A 54 10.22 -14.39 -1.25
CA ASP A 54 10.41 -14.38 -2.71
C ASP A 54 9.15 -14.67 -3.55
N SER A 55 7.97 -14.70 -2.96
CA SER A 55 6.74 -14.95 -3.72
C SER A 55 6.42 -13.77 -4.62
N ASP A 56 6.09 -14.05 -5.88
CA ASP A 56 5.67 -13.05 -6.85
C ASP A 56 4.50 -12.20 -6.31
N CYS A 57 3.63 -12.78 -5.49
CA CYS A 57 2.55 -12.05 -4.81
C CYS A 57 3.07 -10.86 -4.00
N TYR A 58 4.10 -11.07 -3.18
CA TYR A 58 4.57 -10.06 -2.24
C TYR A 58 5.33 -8.95 -2.97
N LYS A 59 6.16 -9.34 -3.93
CA LYS A 59 6.86 -8.40 -4.80
C LYS A 59 5.90 -7.57 -5.64
N ASN A 60 4.92 -8.21 -6.29
CA ASN A 60 3.93 -7.52 -7.13
C ASN A 60 3.09 -6.54 -6.32
N TRP A 61 2.67 -6.91 -5.11
CA TRP A 61 1.96 -5.98 -4.22
C TRP A 61 2.86 -4.84 -3.72
N TRP A 62 4.12 -5.12 -3.41
CA TRP A 62 5.05 -4.10 -2.98
C TRP A 62 5.38 -3.12 -4.12
N GLU A 63 5.47 -3.60 -5.36
CA GLU A 63 5.66 -2.79 -6.55
C GLU A 63 4.42 -1.95 -6.89
N SER A 64 3.22 -2.41 -6.51
CA SER A 64 1.97 -1.72 -6.84
C SER A 64 1.77 -0.39 -6.11
N ASN A 65 1.07 0.51 -6.80
CA ASN A 65 0.55 1.76 -6.27
C ASN A 65 -0.83 1.53 -5.64
N LEU A 66 -1.18 2.32 -4.63
CA LEU A 66 -2.53 2.34 -4.07
C LEU A 66 -3.56 2.86 -5.09
N GLY A 67 -3.14 3.81 -5.92
CA GLY A 67 -3.97 4.37 -6.97
C GLY A 67 -3.14 5.13 -7.99
N GLU A 68 -3.58 5.11 -9.24
CA GLU A 68 -3.01 5.89 -10.34
C GLU A 68 -4.13 6.73 -10.96
N PHE A 69 -3.83 7.98 -11.27
CA PHE A 69 -4.80 8.91 -11.83
C PHE A 69 -4.13 9.98 -12.69
N GLU A 70 -4.91 10.58 -13.57
CA GLU A 70 -4.48 11.64 -14.46
C GLU A 70 -5.34 12.87 -14.25
N ILE A 71 -4.71 13.99 -13.91
CA ILE A 71 -5.35 15.29 -13.89
C ILE A 71 -5.35 15.80 -15.33
N THR A 72 -6.52 15.78 -15.97
CA THR A 72 -6.69 16.23 -17.36
C THR A 72 -7.05 17.72 -17.47
N ASP A 73 -7.80 18.24 -16.49
CA ASP A 73 -8.20 19.63 -16.35
C ASP A 73 -7.91 20.13 -14.91
N PRO A 74 -7.01 21.11 -14.72
CA PRO A 74 -6.70 21.67 -13.41
C PRO A 74 -7.74 22.70 -12.92
N ALA A 75 -8.67 23.15 -13.77
CA ALA A 75 -9.68 24.13 -13.39
C ALA A 75 -10.89 23.53 -12.64
N SER A 76 -11.04 22.20 -12.67
CA SER A 76 -12.15 21.48 -12.05
C SER A 76 -11.67 20.55 -10.93
N THR A 77 -12.47 20.46 -9.86
CA THR A 77 -12.23 19.46 -8.81
C THR A 77 -12.55 18.08 -9.36
N GLN A 78 -11.56 17.19 -9.34
CA GLN A 78 -11.71 15.79 -9.74
C GLN A 78 -11.75 14.90 -8.49
N LEU A 79 -12.75 14.01 -8.42
CA LEU A 79 -12.91 13.06 -7.32
C LEU A 79 -12.40 11.69 -7.75
N PHE A 80 -11.45 11.14 -7.01
CA PHE A 80 -10.96 9.78 -7.17
C PHE A 80 -11.23 9.00 -5.88
N MET A 81 -11.76 7.79 -6.01
CA MET A 81 -12.04 6.91 -4.87
C MET A 81 -11.08 5.73 -4.89
N TRP A 82 -10.39 5.52 -3.78
CA TRP A 82 -9.54 4.35 -3.55
C TRP A 82 -9.91 3.69 -2.22
N GLY A 83 -9.74 2.38 -2.15
CA GLY A 83 -9.99 1.61 -0.94
C GLY A 83 -8.73 0.92 -0.47
N THR A 84 -8.40 1.07 0.81
CA THR A 84 -7.39 0.26 1.50
C THR A 84 -8.12 -0.77 2.36
N GLY A 85 -7.81 -2.06 2.18
CA GLY A 85 -8.29 -3.12 3.06
C GLY A 85 -7.15 -3.64 3.92
N SER A 86 -7.37 -3.79 5.23
CA SER A 86 -6.48 -4.54 6.11
C SER A 86 -7.21 -5.79 6.60
N ARG A 87 -6.57 -6.95 6.51
CA ARG A 87 -7.09 -8.18 7.10
C ARG A 87 -6.59 -8.28 8.54
N CYS A 88 -7.51 -8.45 9.50
CA CYS A 88 -7.15 -8.83 10.87
C CYS A 88 -6.29 -10.09 10.80
N PHE A 89 -5.32 -10.24 11.71
CA PHE A 89 -4.49 -11.44 11.79
C PHE A 89 -3.64 -11.71 10.54
N THR A 90 -3.26 -10.71 9.74
CA THR A 90 -2.29 -10.92 8.63
C THR A 90 -1.25 -9.80 8.52
N GLY A 91 -1.40 -8.74 9.33
CA GLY A 91 -0.55 -7.57 9.29
C GLY A 91 -0.72 -6.79 7.98
N ILE A 92 0.38 -6.21 7.50
CA ILE A 92 0.43 -5.48 6.22
C ILE A 92 0.74 -6.40 5.03
N ASN A 93 1.03 -7.69 5.26
CA ASN A 93 1.37 -8.62 4.19
C ASN A 93 0.09 -9.24 3.61
N PRO A 94 -0.34 -8.84 2.40
CA PRO A 94 -1.59 -9.32 1.83
C PRO A 94 -1.52 -10.78 1.36
N CYS A 95 -0.32 -11.34 1.28
CA CYS A 95 -0.08 -12.73 0.88
C CYS A 95 -0.06 -13.67 2.10
N VAL A 96 -0.08 -13.16 3.33
CA VAL A 96 -0.24 -13.97 4.54
C VAL A 96 -1.71 -14.30 4.70
N GLU A 97 -2.03 -15.58 4.79
CA GLU A 97 -3.41 -16.03 4.99
C GLU A 97 -3.83 -15.99 6.46
N TYR A 98 -2.89 -16.13 7.40
CA TYR A 98 -3.20 -16.14 8.83
C TYR A 98 -1.98 -15.91 9.77
N TYR A 99 -2.21 -15.13 10.82
CA TYR A 99 -1.33 -14.80 11.96
C TYR A 99 -2.19 -14.78 13.24
N GLY A 100 -2.18 -15.88 13.97
CA GLY A 100 -2.94 -16.02 15.21
C GLY A 100 -2.83 -17.44 15.79
N PRO A 101 -3.41 -17.70 16.97
CA PRO A 101 -3.51 -19.07 17.49
C PRO A 101 -4.35 -19.95 16.56
N TYR A 102 -4.12 -21.25 16.51
CA TYR A 102 -4.91 -22.16 15.67
C TYR A 102 -6.42 -21.94 15.89
N PRO A 103 -7.22 -21.71 14.83
CA PRO A 103 -8.67 -21.48 14.98
C PRO A 103 -9.34 -22.69 15.64
N PRO A 104 -10.34 -22.49 16.52
CA PRO A 104 -11.02 -23.57 17.23
C PRO A 104 -11.77 -24.53 16.32
#